data_AF-A0A6G3Z929-F1
#
_entry.id   AF-A0A6G3Z929-F1
#
_cell.length_a   1.000
_cell.length_b   1.000
_cell.length_c   1.000
_cell.angle_alpha   90.00
_cell.angle_beta   90.00
_cell.angle_gamma   90.00
#
_symmetry.space_group_name_H-M   'P 1'
#
loop_
_entity.id
_entity.type
_entity.pdbx_description
1 polymer ?
#
loop_
_entity_poly.entity_id
_entity_poly.type
_entity_poly.pdbx_seq_one_letter_code
_entity_poly.pdbx_strand_id
1 'polypeptide(L)'
;MEKGAAVISCSWAPATINFSLSLAQRNILTQAATQGRGGKGCVIVFSAGNANRPVSGTINEKGWPRNAVSGRTEWLSGFAVHPDVITVSACTSWNRKAAYSNWGSHIAVAAPSNNAPPNVGLSKIGTVNTGPELKSSLPGRGMVTSDRTGSAGYNRDAYTRTFGGTSSSCPVVAGVAGLMLSANPNLTAREVKQILQETADKIMDDEPDPQLGLRHGTYDNNGHSQWFGYGRVNAARAVAEARRRLWRGRSHTQVVEQSESVPVSIPDNRAEGVVRSLQFRDRGTVQDLYVEVRLEHDFLGDVMVHLRLPSGRLLLLQGRTLGTQQQLEQRYDLSNTPILMQAIGENAAGTWRLQVSDRAPGHTGQLLGWQLNLALNSEN
;
A
#
# COMPACT_ATOMS: atom_id res chain seq x y z
N MET A 1 -1.12 3.32 -20.36
CA MET A 1 -1.62 3.56 -18.97
C MET A 1 -3.13 3.35 -18.84
N GLU A 2 -3.74 2.56 -19.73
CA GLU A 2 -5.20 2.44 -19.87
C GLU A 2 -5.84 1.38 -18.95
N LYS A 3 -5.02 0.58 -18.23
CA LYS A 3 -5.47 -0.52 -17.35
C LYS A 3 -5.37 -0.24 -15.84
N GLY A 4 -5.26 1.02 -15.43
CA GLY A 4 -5.69 1.47 -14.08
C GLY A 4 -4.87 1.06 -12.84
N ALA A 5 -3.61 0.63 -12.96
CA ALA A 5 -2.80 0.31 -11.76
C ALA A 5 -2.50 1.57 -10.93
N ALA A 6 -2.80 1.54 -9.63
CA ALA A 6 -2.48 2.65 -8.73
C ALA A 6 -1.08 2.55 -8.10
N VAL A 7 -0.64 1.31 -7.83
CA VAL A 7 0.66 0.97 -7.27
C VAL A 7 1.27 -0.15 -8.13
N ILE A 8 2.56 -0.02 -8.45
CA ILE A 8 3.34 -0.98 -9.23
C ILE A 8 4.46 -1.50 -8.33
N SER A 9 4.45 -2.80 -8.03
CA SER A 9 5.44 -3.46 -7.18
C SER A 9 6.40 -4.30 -8.02
N CYS A 10 7.67 -3.93 -8.05
CA CYS A 10 8.71 -4.58 -8.85
C CYS A 10 9.77 -5.21 -7.96
N SER A 11 9.63 -6.51 -7.72
CA SER A 11 10.51 -7.30 -6.84
C SER A 11 11.58 -8.09 -7.60
N TRP A 12 12.05 -7.52 -8.71
CA TRP A 12 13.01 -8.12 -9.64
C TRP A 12 14.15 -7.13 -9.94
N ALA A 13 15.27 -7.67 -10.42
CA ALA A 13 16.41 -6.88 -10.89
C ALA A 13 17.03 -7.56 -12.12
N PRO A 14 17.67 -6.80 -13.02
CA PRO A 14 18.48 -7.37 -14.10
C PRO A 14 19.57 -8.29 -13.56
N ALA A 15 19.88 -9.38 -14.28
CA ALA A 15 20.93 -10.33 -13.91
C ALA A 15 22.35 -9.81 -14.28
N THR A 16 22.70 -8.63 -13.76
CA THR A 16 23.99 -7.95 -13.96
C THR A 16 24.34 -7.06 -12.75
N ILE A 17 25.62 -6.75 -12.60
CA ILE A 17 26.17 -5.89 -11.53
C ILE A 17 25.96 -4.39 -11.84
N ASN A 18 26.12 -4.01 -13.10
CA ASN A 18 25.98 -2.65 -13.57
C ASN A 18 24.90 -2.60 -14.65
N PHE A 19 23.78 -1.95 -14.35
CA PHE A 19 22.67 -1.77 -15.25
C PHE A 19 22.22 -0.31 -15.28
N SER A 20 22.57 0.38 -16.36
CA SER A 20 22.01 1.70 -16.69
C SER A 20 20.68 1.55 -17.43
N LEU A 21 19.71 2.38 -17.07
CA LEU A 21 18.46 2.47 -17.84
C LEU A 21 18.71 3.16 -19.17
N SER A 22 18.11 2.64 -20.23
CA SER A 22 17.98 3.38 -21.49
C SER A 22 17.07 4.59 -21.29
N LEU A 23 17.15 5.57 -22.21
CA LEU A 23 16.28 6.74 -22.18
C LEU A 23 14.79 6.33 -22.22
N ALA A 24 14.44 5.33 -23.03
CA ALA A 24 13.08 4.81 -23.10
C ALA A 24 12.61 4.20 -21.76
N GLN A 25 13.46 3.42 -21.09
CA GLN A 25 13.16 2.83 -19.78
C GLN A 25 13.02 3.90 -18.69
N ARG A 26 13.88 4.92 -18.70
CA ARG A 26 13.78 6.06 -17.78
C ARG A 26 12.48 6.82 -18.01
N ASN A 27 12.18 7.17 -19.26
CA ASN A 27 11.00 7.95 -19.61
C ASN A 27 9.70 7.22 -19.26
N ILE A 28 9.61 5.89 -19.46
CA ILE A 28 8.39 5.16 -19.12
C ILE A 28 8.13 5.12 -17.61
N LEU A 29 9.17 5.06 -16.78
CA LEU A 29 9.03 5.14 -15.32
C LEU A 29 8.55 6.53 -14.89
N THR A 30 9.19 7.60 -15.38
CA THR A 30 8.76 8.97 -15.12
C THR A 30 7.34 9.21 -15.62
N GLN A 31 6.99 8.74 -16.82
CA GLN A 31 5.66 8.88 -17.37
C GLN A 31 4.62 8.18 -16.49
N ALA A 32 4.86 6.93 -16.08
CA ALA A 32 3.96 6.22 -15.18
C ALA A 32 3.81 6.95 -13.83
N ALA A 33 4.89 7.46 -13.26
CA ALA A 33 4.91 8.15 -11.98
C ALA A 33 4.37 9.59 -11.99
N THR A 34 4.12 10.18 -13.16
CA THR A 34 3.63 11.57 -13.29
C THR A 34 2.30 11.67 -14.01
N GLN A 35 2.03 10.81 -14.99
CA GLN A 35 0.82 10.87 -15.81
C GLN A 35 -0.17 9.75 -15.48
N GLY A 36 0.26 8.70 -14.79
CA GLY A 36 -0.61 7.63 -14.30
C GLY A 36 -1.72 8.14 -13.37
N ARG A 37 -2.76 7.35 -13.12
CA ARG A 37 -3.88 7.73 -12.23
C ARG A 37 -4.49 9.12 -12.54
N GLY A 38 -4.65 9.46 -13.81
CA GLY A 38 -5.19 10.75 -14.23
C GLY A 38 -4.31 11.95 -13.86
N GLY A 39 -2.99 11.83 -14.03
CA GLY A 39 -2.02 12.88 -13.69
C GLY A 39 -1.53 12.89 -12.24
N LYS A 40 -2.01 11.98 -11.38
CA LYS A 40 -1.52 11.82 -10.00
C LYS A 40 -0.24 10.99 -9.91
N GLY A 41 0.04 10.20 -10.95
CA GLY A 41 1.16 9.26 -11.00
C GLY A 41 0.88 7.93 -10.30
N CYS A 42 1.28 6.84 -10.93
CA CYS A 42 1.36 5.52 -10.29
C CYS A 42 2.49 5.51 -9.26
N VAL A 43 2.24 4.92 -8.09
CA VAL A 43 3.31 4.71 -7.10
C VAL A 43 4.15 3.53 -7.56
N ILE A 44 5.44 3.74 -7.86
CA ILE A 44 6.33 2.68 -8.33
C ILE A 44 7.30 2.30 -7.22
N VAL A 45 7.25 1.04 -6.78
CA VAL A 45 8.06 0.49 -5.70
C VAL A 45 9.02 -0.54 -6.30
N PHE A 46 10.31 -0.43 -6.01
CA PHE A 46 11.32 -1.43 -6.40
C PHE A 46 12.07 -1.97 -5.18
N SER A 47 12.41 -3.25 -5.24
CA SER A 47 13.37 -3.86 -4.33
C SER A 47 14.79 -3.34 -4.58
N ALA A 48 15.55 -3.06 -3.53
CA ALA A 48 16.94 -2.59 -3.64
C ALA A 48 17.91 -3.64 -4.20
N GLY A 49 17.61 -4.94 -4.03
CA GLY A 49 18.44 -6.07 -4.43
C GLY A 49 19.07 -6.80 -3.25
N ASN A 50 19.61 -8.00 -3.52
CA ASN A 50 20.00 -8.99 -2.51
C ASN A 50 21.51 -9.31 -2.49
N ALA A 51 22.34 -8.43 -3.04
CA ALA A 51 23.79 -8.68 -3.20
C ALA A 51 24.63 -8.24 -2.00
N ASN A 52 24.05 -7.54 -1.02
CA ASN A 52 24.74 -6.76 0.01
C ASN A 52 25.73 -5.75 -0.60
N ARG A 53 25.26 -5.00 -1.60
CA ARG A 53 26.07 -4.07 -2.38
C ARG A 53 25.39 -2.72 -2.54
N PRO A 54 26.14 -1.66 -2.87
CA PRO A 54 25.54 -0.37 -3.10
C PRO A 54 24.62 -0.44 -4.32
N VAL A 55 23.45 0.21 -4.23
CA VAL A 55 22.57 0.42 -5.39
C VAL A 55 23.22 1.32 -6.44
N SER A 56 24.18 2.15 -6.04
CA SER A 56 25.10 2.90 -6.90
C SER A 56 26.39 3.15 -6.13
N GLY A 57 27.52 2.68 -6.65
CA GLY A 57 28.82 2.87 -6.00
C GLY A 57 29.88 1.89 -6.49
N THR A 58 31.09 2.01 -5.95
CA THR A 58 32.21 1.13 -6.32
C THR A 58 32.72 0.38 -5.09
N ILE A 59 32.96 -0.92 -5.23
CA ILE A 59 33.57 -1.77 -4.19
C ILE A 59 34.71 -2.57 -4.80
N ASN A 60 35.76 -2.83 -4.01
CA ASN A 60 36.80 -3.77 -4.38
C ASN A 60 36.36 -5.20 -4.00
N GLU A 61 35.89 -5.96 -4.99
CA GLU A 61 35.32 -7.29 -4.82
C GLU A 61 36.39 -8.34 -4.52
N LYS A 62 36.09 -9.24 -3.58
CA LYS A 62 36.98 -10.33 -3.18
C LYS A 62 36.19 -11.51 -2.62
N GLY A 63 36.77 -12.71 -2.72
CA GLY A 63 36.23 -13.93 -2.10
C GLY A 63 34.90 -14.41 -2.68
N TRP A 64 34.60 -14.08 -3.94
CA TRP A 64 33.42 -14.62 -4.62
C TRP A 64 33.64 -16.10 -4.98
N PRO A 65 32.61 -16.96 -4.87
CA PRO A 65 32.70 -18.35 -5.31
C PRO A 65 33.19 -18.45 -6.76
N ARG A 66 34.14 -19.36 -7.01
CA ARG A 66 34.77 -19.57 -8.32
C ARG A 66 35.40 -18.31 -8.93
N ASN A 67 35.77 -17.33 -8.12
CA ASN A 67 36.27 -16.02 -8.58
C ASN A 67 35.32 -15.33 -9.59
N ALA A 68 34.00 -15.50 -9.41
CA ALA A 68 33.00 -14.96 -10.35
C ALA A 68 33.09 -13.44 -10.54
N VAL A 69 33.51 -12.71 -9.50
CA VAL A 69 33.75 -11.26 -9.51
C VAL A 69 34.95 -10.95 -8.61
N SER A 70 35.84 -10.08 -9.07
CA SER A 70 37.04 -9.69 -8.30
C SER A 70 37.53 -8.31 -8.72
N GLY A 71 38.18 -7.61 -7.79
CA GLY A 71 38.78 -6.30 -8.04
C GLY A 71 37.78 -5.15 -8.01
N ARG A 72 38.23 -3.97 -8.42
CA ARG A 72 37.42 -2.76 -8.44
C ARG A 72 36.21 -2.95 -9.36
N THR A 73 35.02 -2.93 -8.77
CA THR A 73 33.76 -3.20 -9.46
C THR A 73 32.75 -2.10 -9.20
N GLU A 74 32.20 -1.54 -10.27
CA GLU A 74 31.15 -0.53 -10.22
C GLU A 74 29.77 -1.19 -10.23
N TRP A 75 28.99 -0.92 -9.20
CA TRP A 75 27.62 -1.37 -9.03
C TRP A 75 26.64 -0.27 -9.40
N LEU A 76 25.62 -0.62 -10.18
CA LEU A 76 24.55 0.29 -10.55
C LEU A 76 23.25 -0.46 -10.76
N SER A 77 22.25 -0.15 -9.95
CA SER A 77 20.89 -0.67 -10.06
C SER A 77 19.99 0.42 -10.65
N GLY A 78 19.98 0.55 -11.98
CA GLY A 78 19.31 1.64 -12.70
C GLY A 78 17.86 1.91 -12.29
N PHE A 79 17.07 0.85 -12.06
CA PHE A 79 15.69 0.99 -11.58
C PHE A 79 15.62 1.51 -10.14
N ALA A 80 16.47 1.01 -9.26
CA ALA A 80 16.52 1.37 -7.84
C ALA A 80 17.09 2.78 -7.59
N VAL A 81 17.80 3.37 -8.55
CA VAL A 81 18.32 4.75 -8.43
C VAL A 81 17.46 5.77 -9.16
N HIS A 82 16.36 5.34 -9.79
CA HIS A 82 15.47 6.23 -10.50
C HIS A 82 14.73 7.16 -9.51
N PRO A 83 14.69 8.49 -9.74
CA PRO A 83 14.16 9.44 -8.77
C PRO A 83 12.67 9.25 -8.45
N ASP A 84 11.89 8.81 -9.45
CA ASP A 84 10.45 8.58 -9.31
C ASP A 84 10.09 7.22 -8.69
N VAL A 85 11.10 6.41 -8.31
CA VAL A 85 10.91 5.10 -7.70
C VAL A 85 11.08 5.17 -6.19
N ILE A 86 10.28 4.39 -5.47
CA ILE A 86 10.44 4.11 -4.04
C ILE A 86 11.28 2.84 -3.91
N THR A 87 12.57 3.02 -3.61
CA THR A 87 13.51 1.91 -3.47
C THR A 87 13.50 1.39 -2.04
N VAL A 88 13.28 0.09 -1.90
CA VAL A 88 13.01 -0.56 -0.62
C VAL A 88 14.13 -1.52 -0.23
N SER A 89 14.78 -1.24 0.89
CA SER A 89 15.73 -2.15 1.54
C SER A 89 15.02 -3.10 2.53
N ALA A 90 15.75 -4.10 3.01
CA ALA A 90 15.22 -5.12 3.91
C ALA A 90 15.79 -5.00 5.33
N CYS A 91 14.90 -5.10 6.32
CA CYS A 91 15.26 -5.27 7.73
C CYS A 91 14.69 -6.58 8.28
N THR A 92 15.35 -7.13 9.30
CA THR A 92 14.96 -8.39 9.92
C THR A 92 13.89 -8.17 11.00
N SER A 93 13.34 -9.26 11.53
CA SER A 93 12.46 -9.23 12.70
C SER A 93 13.08 -8.65 13.99
N TRP A 94 14.38 -8.35 13.99
CA TRP A 94 15.10 -7.73 15.11
C TRP A 94 15.43 -6.26 14.86
N ASN A 95 14.85 -5.65 13.82
CA ASN A 95 15.14 -4.28 13.39
C ASN A 95 16.59 -4.07 12.96
N ARG A 96 17.27 -5.14 12.52
CA ARG A 96 18.62 -5.09 11.96
C ARG A 96 18.58 -5.13 10.44
N LYS A 97 19.66 -4.74 9.78
CA LYS A 97 19.78 -4.89 8.33
C LYS A 97 19.75 -6.39 7.98
N ALA A 98 18.94 -6.77 7.00
CA ALA A 98 19.05 -8.10 6.42
C ALA A 98 20.41 -8.23 5.71
N ALA A 99 21.14 -9.31 5.95
CA ALA A 99 22.52 -9.46 5.48
C ALA A 99 22.64 -9.24 3.97
N TYR A 100 21.67 -9.74 3.20
CA TYR A 100 21.61 -9.57 1.75
C TYR A 100 21.24 -8.18 1.25
N SER A 101 20.65 -7.30 2.07
CA SER A 101 20.05 -6.07 1.56
C SER A 101 21.09 -5.18 0.91
N ASN A 102 20.85 -4.79 -0.34
CA ASN A 102 21.56 -3.68 -0.96
C ASN A 102 21.26 -2.37 -0.22
N TRP A 103 22.18 -1.42 -0.35
CA TRP A 103 22.22 -0.19 0.45
C TRP A 103 22.65 1.03 -0.39
N GLY A 104 22.54 2.23 0.16
CA GLY A 104 23.03 3.46 -0.45
C GLY A 104 22.09 4.65 -0.29
N SER A 105 22.48 5.79 -0.85
CA SER A 105 21.73 7.06 -0.73
C SER A 105 20.35 7.06 -1.40
N HIS A 106 20.09 6.14 -2.32
CA HIS A 106 18.82 6.06 -3.05
C HIS A 106 17.77 5.19 -2.36
N ILE A 107 18.10 4.54 -1.23
CA ILE A 107 17.12 3.81 -0.43
C ILE A 107 16.11 4.81 0.12
N ALA A 108 14.81 4.60 -0.16
CA ALA A 108 13.75 5.47 0.34
C ALA A 108 13.32 5.05 1.76
N VAL A 109 13.02 3.77 1.96
CA VAL A 109 12.59 3.20 3.24
C VAL A 109 13.03 1.73 3.31
N ALA A 110 13.06 1.18 4.52
CA ALA A 110 13.17 -0.25 4.76
C ALA A 110 11.80 -0.88 5.02
N ALA A 111 11.67 -2.19 4.76
CA ALA A 111 10.54 -2.97 5.24
C ALA A 111 10.97 -4.37 5.72
N PRO A 112 10.17 -5.00 6.61
CA PRO A 112 10.49 -6.32 7.14
C PRO A 112 10.68 -7.40 6.07
N SER A 113 11.60 -8.31 6.35
CA SER A 113 11.91 -9.49 5.53
C SER A 113 12.61 -10.56 6.39
N ASN A 114 13.06 -11.63 5.74
CA ASN A 114 13.88 -12.66 6.36
C ASN A 114 15.34 -12.19 6.54
N ASN A 115 16.20 -13.12 6.95
CA ASN A 115 17.64 -12.93 6.92
C ASN A 115 18.28 -14.16 6.26
N ALA A 116 19.08 -13.94 5.21
CA ALA A 116 19.67 -15.00 4.40
C ALA A 116 21.01 -14.55 3.81
N PRO A 117 21.85 -15.47 3.32
CA PRO A 117 23.08 -15.10 2.64
C PRO A 117 22.82 -14.28 1.37
N PRO A 118 23.65 -13.26 1.08
CA PRO A 118 23.55 -12.45 -0.12
C PRO A 118 23.83 -13.27 -1.38
N ASN A 119 23.08 -12.96 -2.43
CA ASN A 119 23.24 -13.56 -3.76
C ASN A 119 22.82 -12.58 -4.86
N VAL A 120 23.30 -12.85 -6.07
CA VAL A 120 22.94 -12.08 -7.27
C VAL A 120 22.85 -13.00 -8.48
N GLY A 121 21.94 -12.71 -9.39
CA GLY A 121 21.89 -13.35 -10.70
C GLY A 121 22.90 -12.72 -11.66
N LEU A 122 23.69 -13.53 -12.34
CA LEU A 122 24.60 -13.11 -13.41
C LEU A 122 24.25 -13.86 -14.69
N SER A 123 24.08 -13.14 -15.80
CA SER A 123 23.59 -13.71 -17.07
C SER A 123 24.31 -14.97 -17.57
N LYS A 124 25.62 -15.09 -17.34
CA LYS A 124 26.44 -16.24 -17.79
C LYS A 124 26.60 -17.37 -16.77
N ILE A 125 26.38 -17.10 -15.48
CA ILE A 125 26.72 -18.02 -14.38
C ILE A 125 25.47 -18.44 -13.58
N GLY A 126 24.34 -17.76 -13.80
CA GLY A 126 23.14 -17.92 -13.00
C GLY A 126 23.28 -17.23 -11.64
N THR A 127 22.51 -17.70 -10.67
CA THR A 127 22.56 -17.18 -9.30
C THR A 127 23.84 -17.63 -8.59
N VAL A 128 24.56 -16.67 -8.01
CA VAL A 128 25.78 -16.92 -7.22
C VAL A 128 25.70 -16.17 -5.90
N ASN A 129 26.18 -16.80 -4.82
CA ASN A 129 26.36 -16.11 -3.54
C ASN A 129 27.43 -15.03 -3.67
N THR A 130 27.22 -13.86 -3.07
CA THR A 130 28.23 -12.81 -3.11
C THR A 130 29.36 -13.09 -2.12
N GLY A 131 30.57 -12.65 -2.45
CA GLY A 131 31.73 -12.78 -1.56
C GLY A 131 31.91 -11.58 -0.62
N PRO A 132 32.74 -11.66 0.42
CA PRO A 132 33.28 -12.89 1.00
C PRO A 132 32.18 -13.80 1.57
N GLU A 133 32.53 -15.06 1.82
CA GLU A 133 31.62 -16.01 2.46
C GLU A 133 31.25 -15.56 3.89
N LEU A 134 29.95 -15.68 4.22
CA LEU A 134 29.45 -15.45 5.56
C LEU A 134 29.70 -16.66 6.46
N LYS A 135 30.32 -16.43 7.61
CA LYS A 135 30.64 -17.48 8.61
C LYS A 135 29.79 -17.40 9.88
N SER A 136 28.94 -16.39 9.98
CA SER A 136 28.09 -16.14 11.16
C SER A 136 26.64 -16.59 10.91
N SER A 137 25.95 -16.93 12.00
CA SER A 137 24.50 -17.17 11.96
C SER A 137 23.76 -15.88 11.61
N LEU A 138 22.69 -16.01 10.83
CA LEU A 138 21.85 -14.92 10.37
C LEU A 138 20.46 -15.03 11.02
N PRO A 139 20.28 -14.58 12.28
CA PRO A 139 18.99 -14.64 12.93
C PRO A 139 17.99 -13.71 12.23
N GLY A 140 16.73 -14.16 12.17
CA GLY A 140 15.63 -13.42 11.57
C GLY A 140 14.51 -14.35 11.15
N ARG A 141 13.26 -13.95 11.37
CA ARG A 141 12.08 -14.72 10.93
C ARG A 141 11.77 -14.41 9.47
N GLY A 142 11.29 -15.41 8.73
CA GLY A 142 10.78 -15.24 7.38
C GLY A 142 9.39 -14.59 7.33
N MET A 143 8.99 -14.17 6.13
CA MET A 143 7.67 -13.61 5.86
C MET A 143 6.65 -14.73 5.65
N VAL A 144 5.49 -14.57 6.27
CA VAL A 144 4.33 -15.44 6.01
C VAL A 144 3.54 -14.87 4.84
N THR A 145 3.27 -15.68 3.83
CA THR A 145 2.48 -15.29 2.65
C THR A 145 1.82 -16.51 2.03
N SER A 146 0.82 -16.27 1.17
CA SER A 146 0.30 -17.30 0.28
C SER A 146 1.41 -17.85 -0.62
N ASP A 147 1.28 -19.13 -0.96
CA ASP A 147 2.19 -19.86 -1.81
C ASP A 147 1.40 -20.65 -2.86
N ARG A 148 2.08 -21.04 -3.94
CA ARG A 148 1.49 -21.93 -4.93
C ARG A 148 1.33 -23.31 -4.30
N THR A 149 0.20 -23.97 -4.51
CA THR A 149 -0.02 -25.31 -3.96
C THR A 149 0.81 -26.37 -4.71
N GLY A 150 1.17 -27.44 -4.00
CA GLY A 150 1.87 -28.58 -4.60
C GLY A 150 3.35 -28.33 -4.89
N SER A 151 3.90 -29.01 -5.91
CA SER A 151 5.34 -28.99 -6.21
C SER A 151 5.85 -27.68 -6.81
N ALA A 152 4.96 -26.75 -7.13
CA ALA A 152 5.30 -25.48 -7.74
C ALA A 152 5.46 -24.32 -6.73
N GLY A 153 5.11 -24.56 -5.46
CA GLY A 153 5.36 -23.64 -4.34
C GLY A 153 6.64 -23.95 -3.59
N TYR A 154 6.98 -23.08 -2.65
CA TYR A 154 8.05 -23.31 -1.67
C TYR A 154 7.65 -24.34 -0.61
N ASN A 155 6.36 -24.46 -0.33
CA ASN A 155 5.76 -25.48 0.51
C ASN A 155 4.64 -26.21 -0.25
N ARG A 156 4.32 -27.44 0.15
CA ARG A 156 3.17 -28.19 -0.40
C ARG A 156 1.84 -27.54 -0.03
N ASP A 157 1.80 -26.84 1.11
CA ASP A 157 0.64 -26.08 1.58
C ASP A 157 0.39 -24.81 0.75
N ALA A 158 -0.79 -24.21 0.90
CA ALA A 158 -1.13 -22.93 0.25
C ALA A 158 -0.41 -21.70 0.86
N TYR A 159 0.54 -21.91 1.78
CA TYR A 159 1.25 -20.86 2.51
C TYR A 159 2.71 -21.22 2.77
N THR A 160 3.57 -20.21 2.77
CA THR A 160 4.97 -20.31 3.19
C THR A 160 5.25 -19.37 4.36
N ARG A 161 6.24 -19.73 5.18
CA ARG A 161 6.73 -18.91 6.32
C ARG A 161 8.18 -18.44 6.13
N THR A 162 8.76 -18.72 4.97
CA THR A 162 10.19 -18.54 4.70
C THR A 162 10.46 -17.53 3.58
N PHE A 163 9.43 -16.88 3.03
CA PHE A 163 9.61 -15.89 1.97
C PHE A 163 10.46 -14.71 2.46
N GLY A 164 11.25 -14.14 1.56
CA GLY A 164 12.37 -13.28 1.94
C GLY A 164 12.95 -12.47 0.81
N GLY A 165 14.13 -11.88 1.06
CA GLY A 165 14.76 -10.94 0.14
C GLY A 165 14.13 -9.55 0.21
N THR A 166 14.80 -8.55 -0.35
CA THR A 166 14.19 -7.24 -0.62
C THR A 166 12.94 -7.36 -1.51
N SER A 167 12.81 -8.48 -2.23
CA SER A 167 11.60 -8.90 -2.94
C SER A 167 10.39 -9.12 -2.03
N SER A 168 10.55 -9.47 -0.75
CA SER A 168 9.42 -9.50 0.21
C SER A 168 9.17 -8.15 0.87
N SER A 169 10.20 -7.30 1.01
CA SER A 169 10.06 -5.94 1.54
C SER A 169 9.30 -5.01 0.57
N CYS A 170 9.55 -5.16 -0.73
CA CYS A 170 8.92 -4.38 -1.79
C CYS A 170 7.36 -4.43 -1.76
N PRO A 171 6.70 -5.61 -1.75
CA PRO A 171 5.25 -5.69 -1.67
C PRO A 171 4.67 -5.20 -0.34
N VAL A 172 5.43 -5.26 0.78
CA VAL A 172 5.00 -4.65 2.05
C VAL A 172 4.82 -3.14 1.88
N VAL A 173 5.81 -2.45 1.32
CA VAL A 173 5.72 -1.00 1.06
C VAL A 173 4.64 -0.68 0.02
N ALA A 174 4.50 -1.51 -1.02
CA ALA A 174 3.43 -1.35 -2.00
C ALA A 174 2.04 -1.48 -1.35
N GLY A 175 1.86 -2.40 -0.41
CA GLY A 175 0.64 -2.55 0.37
C GLY A 175 0.34 -1.32 1.22
N VAL A 176 1.34 -0.76 1.91
CA VAL A 176 1.18 0.49 2.67
C VAL A 176 0.82 1.66 1.76
N ALA A 177 1.45 1.79 0.60
CA ALA A 177 1.06 2.78 -0.40
C ALA A 177 -0.41 2.59 -0.85
N GLY A 178 -0.85 1.34 -1.05
CA GLY A 178 -2.25 1.01 -1.32
C GLY A 178 -3.20 1.50 -0.23
N LEU A 179 -2.87 1.28 1.05
CA LEU A 179 -3.65 1.77 2.19
C LEU A 179 -3.70 3.31 2.26
N MET A 180 -2.58 3.97 1.97
CA MET A 180 -2.54 5.44 1.92
C MET A 180 -3.44 5.98 0.80
N LEU A 181 -3.39 5.36 -0.38
CA LEU A 181 -4.22 5.75 -1.53
C LEU A 181 -5.68 5.40 -1.34
N SER A 182 -6.02 4.34 -0.61
CA SER A 182 -7.40 4.08 -0.23
C SER A 182 -7.89 5.16 0.71
N ALA A 183 -7.09 5.58 1.69
CA ALA A 183 -7.47 6.63 2.64
C ALA A 183 -7.51 8.04 2.01
N ASN A 184 -6.63 8.33 1.05
CA ASN A 184 -6.60 9.59 0.33
C ASN A 184 -6.27 9.34 -1.17
N PRO A 185 -7.30 9.18 -2.02
CA PRO A 185 -7.12 8.89 -3.44
C PRO A 185 -6.60 10.08 -4.25
N ASN A 186 -6.42 11.25 -3.63
CA ASN A 186 -5.90 12.46 -4.26
C ASN A 186 -4.39 12.62 -4.14
N LEU A 187 -3.73 11.82 -3.29
CA LEU A 187 -2.28 11.84 -3.20
C LEU A 187 -1.62 11.48 -4.53
N THR A 188 -0.63 12.29 -4.90
CA THR A 188 0.29 12.02 -5.99
C THR A 188 1.32 10.95 -5.60
N ALA A 189 1.95 10.30 -6.58
CA ALA A 189 3.02 9.33 -6.32
C ALA A 189 4.18 9.94 -5.51
N ARG A 190 4.51 11.20 -5.78
CA ARG A 190 5.53 11.96 -5.04
C ARG A 190 5.13 12.18 -3.58
N GLU A 191 3.88 12.57 -3.32
CA GLU A 191 3.40 12.74 -1.95
C GLU A 191 3.35 11.42 -1.19
N VAL A 192 2.98 10.32 -1.84
CA VAL A 192 3.07 8.98 -1.21
C VAL A 192 4.51 8.67 -0.80
N LYS A 193 5.48 8.88 -1.70
CA LYS A 193 6.91 8.69 -1.38
C LYS A 193 7.34 9.58 -0.21
N GLN A 194 6.95 10.85 -0.21
CA GLN A 194 7.28 11.79 0.86
C GLN A 194 6.70 11.34 2.21
N ILE A 195 5.41 11.00 2.27
CA ILE A 195 4.76 10.56 3.51
C ILE A 195 5.44 9.29 4.05
N LEU A 196 5.75 8.31 3.18
CA LEU A 196 6.47 7.10 3.59
C LEU A 196 7.82 7.42 4.24
N GLN A 197 8.55 8.41 3.72
CA GLN A 197 9.84 8.85 4.27
C GLN A 197 9.68 9.61 5.59
N GLU A 198 8.73 10.54 5.68
CA GLU A 198 8.50 11.39 6.87
C GLU A 198 7.94 10.61 8.07
N THR A 199 7.19 9.54 7.80
CA THR A 199 6.46 8.79 8.83
C THR A 199 7.14 7.49 9.26
N ALA A 200 8.23 7.11 8.60
CA ALA A 200 8.97 5.89 8.90
C ALA A 200 9.56 5.88 10.33
N ASP A 201 9.63 4.68 10.92
CA ASP A 201 10.28 4.48 12.21
C ASP A 201 11.81 4.44 12.02
N LYS A 202 12.52 5.24 12.81
CA LYS A 202 13.99 5.27 12.82
C LYS A 202 14.52 4.05 13.58
N ILE A 203 14.63 2.92 12.89
CA ILE A 203 15.35 1.74 13.40
C ILE A 203 16.85 1.94 13.21
N MET A 204 17.65 1.49 14.17
CA MET A 204 19.11 1.58 14.09
C MET A 204 19.74 0.19 14.18
N ASP A 205 20.88 0.07 13.51
CA ASP A 205 21.74 -1.11 13.56
C ASP A 205 23.18 -0.62 13.60
N ASP A 206 23.72 -0.60 14.81
CA ASP A 206 25.08 -0.15 15.12
C ASP A 206 26.12 -1.25 14.89
N GLU A 207 25.70 -2.51 14.75
CA GLU A 207 26.57 -3.64 14.46
C GLU A 207 27.16 -3.56 13.03
N PRO A 208 28.40 -4.05 12.83
CA PRO A 208 28.98 -4.13 11.50
C PRO A 208 28.24 -5.20 10.68
N ASP A 209 28.01 -4.93 9.39
CA ASP A 209 27.43 -5.95 8.53
C ASP A 209 28.36 -7.18 8.47
N PRO A 210 27.81 -8.40 8.53
CA PRO A 210 28.62 -9.60 8.75
C PRO A 210 29.49 -10.01 7.55
N GLN A 211 29.30 -9.39 6.37
CA GLN A 211 30.06 -9.74 5.17
C GLN A 211 31.18 -8.74 4.86
N LEU A 212 30.87 -7.44 4.91
CA LEU A 212 31.79 -6.37 4.51
C LEU A 212 32.30 -5.55 5.70
N GLY A 213 31.73 -5.72 6.90
CA GLY A 213 32.11 -4.98 8.10
C GLY A 213 31.68 -3.52 8.11
N LEU A 214 30.81 -3.10 7.20
CA LEU A 214 30.30 -1.73 7.07
C LEU A 214 29.38 -1.39 8.23
N ARG A 215 29.27 -0.11 8.55
CA ARG A 215 28.35 0.43 9.57
C ARG A 215 27.58 1.59 8.98
N HIS A 216 26.40 1.32 8.42
CA HIS A 216 25.54 2.37 7.84
C HIS A 216 24.08 2.31 8.35
N GLY A 217 23.87 1.67 9.49
CA GLY A 217 22.56 1.58 10.13
C GLY A 217 22.19 2.78 11.02
N THR A 218 23.03 3.81 11.06
CA THR A 218 22.73 5.11 11.68
C THR A 218 22.22 6.11 10.65
N TYR A 219 21.67 7.22 11.13
CA TYR A 219 21.11 8.29 10.31
C TYR A 219 22.04 9.51 10.28
N ASP A 220 22.15 10.13 9.12
CA ASP A 220 22.84 11.40 8.93
C ASP A 220 22.00 12.61 9.41
N ASN A 221 22.52 13.82 9.22
CA ASN A 221 21.84 15.07 9.59
C ASN A 221 20.55 15.32 8.80
N ASN A 222 20.35 14.66 7.65
CA ASN A 222 19.13 14.71 6.86
C ASN A 222 18.12 13.63 7.31
N GLY A 223 18.45 12.85 8.35
CA GLY A 223 17.66 11.74 8.82
C GLY A 223 17.66 10.56 7.84
N HIS A 224 18.68 10.40 7.00
CA HIS A 224 18.82 9.27 6.07
C HIS A 224 19.89 8.28 6.53
N SER A 225 19.58 6.99 6.44
CA SER A 225 20.48 5.86 6.66
C SER A 225 20.73 5.17 5.33
N GLN A 226 21.99 4.82 5.02
CA GLN A 226 22.25 4.07 3.79
C GLN A 226 21.66 2.66 3.82
N TRP A 227 21.43 2.08 5.00
CA TRP A 227 20.81 0.77 5.16
C TRP A 227 19.28 0.85 5.19
N PHE A 228 18.72 1.85 5.86
CA PHE A 228 17.28 1.91 6.14
C PHE A 228 16.53 3.02 5.41
N GLY A 229 17.22 3.80 4.58
CA GLY A 229 16.64 5.00 3.97
C GLY A 229 16.21 6.00 5.04
N TYR A 230 14.99 6.51 4.93
CA TYR A 230 14.40 7.33 5.99
C TYR A 230 13.83 6.51 7.16
N GLY A 231 13.94 5.19 7.14
CA GLY A 231 13.52 4.29 8.21
C GLY A 231 12.64 3.16 7.75
N ARG A 232 12.22 2.33 8.70
CA ARG A 232 11.30 1.23 8.45
C ARG A 232 9.88 1.78 8.25
N VAL A 233 9.20 1.32 7.19
CA VAL A 233 7.82 1.74 6.89
C VAL A 233 6.90 1.57 8.10
N ASN A 234 6.10 2.60 8.40
CA ASN A 234 5.08 2.58 9.44
C ASN A 234 3.69 2.85 8.82
N ALA A 235 2.89 1.80 8.67
CA ALA A 235 1.60 1.89 8.00
C ALA A 235 0.61 2.82 8.73
N ALA A 236 0.55 2.75 10.06
CA ALA A 236 -0.39 3.53 10.86
C ALA A 236 -0.11 5.03 10.71
N ARG A 237 1.16 5.45 10.87
CA ARG A 237 1.56 6.86 10.74
C ARG A 237 1.40 7.36 9.30
N ALA A 238 1.75 6.54 8.31
CA ALA A 238 1.60 6.90 6.91
C ALA A 238 0.12 7.12 6.52
N VAL A 239 -0.78 6.23 6.95
CA VAL A 239 -2.22 6.37 6.69
C VAL A 239 -2.83 7.54 7.48
N ALA A 240 -2.41 7.75 8.73
CA ALA A 240 -2.84 8.91 9.51
C ALA A 240 -2.46 10.23 8.82
N GLU A 241 -1.25 10.34 8.29
CA GLU A 241 -0.81 11.52 7.53
C GLU A 241 -1.57 11.66 6.20
N ALA A 242 -1.81 10.56 5.48
CA ALA A 242 -2.63 10.57 4.27
C ALA A 242 -4.04 11.14 4.54
N ARG A 243 -4.68 10.71 5.64
CA ARG A 243 -5.96 11.24 6.11
C ARG A 243 -5.86 12.71 6.51
N ARG A 244 -4.84 13.10 7.27
CA ARG A 244 -4.65 14.51 7.66
C ARG A 244 -4.56 15.43 6.43
N ARG A 245 -3.82 15.01 5.39
CA ARG A 245 -3.71 15.77 4.12
C ARG A 245 -5.02 15.80 3.33
N LEU A 246 -5.90 14.80 3.47
CA LEU A 246 -7.21 14.79 2.83
C LEU A 246 -8.10 15.95 3.29
N TRP A 247 -8.02 16.27 4.58
CA TRP A 247 -8.83 17.29 5.24
C TRP A 247 -8.24 18.69 5.15
N ARG A 248 -6.96 18.82 4.79
CA ARG A 248 -6.28 20.11 4.74
C ARG A 248 -6.91 20.99 3.66
N GLY A 249 -7.42 22.15 4.06
CA GLY A 249 -8.01 23.14 3.14
C GLY A 249 -9.46 22.85 2.75
N ARG A 250 -10.12 21.88 3.38
CA ARG A 250 -11.57 21.72 3.25
C ARG A 250 -12.30 22.67 4.19
N SER A 251 -13.24 23.41 3.62
CA SER A 251 -14.23 24.20 4.34
C SER A 251 -15.60 23.93 3.72
N HIS A 252 -16.66 24.07 4.52
CA HIS A 252 -18.03 24.06 4.06
C HIS A 252 -18.74 25.31 4.59
N THR A 253 -19.75 25.79 3.86
CA THR A 253 -20.55 26.96 4.23
C THR A 253 -21.90 26.57 4.82
N GLN A 254 -22.38 25.35 4.54
CA GLN A 254 -23.66 24.86 5.01
C GLN A 254 -23.60 23.35 5.30
N VAL A 255 -24.46 22.89 6.20
CA VAL A 255 -24.69 21.47 6.49
C VAL A 255 -26.18 21.21 6.34
N VAL A 256 -26.51 20.17 5.58
CA VAL A 256 -27.90 19.75 5.33
C VAL A 256 -28.05 18.28 5.68
N GLU A 257 -29.21 17.92 6.20
CA GLU A 257 -29.47 16.60 6.75
C GLU A 257 -30.85 16.11 6.34
N GLN A 258 -30.93 14.81 6.03
CA GLN A 258 -32.17 14.10 5.82
C GLN A 258 -32.06 12.72 6.49
N SER A 259 -33.17 12.22 7.01
CA SER A 259 -33.23 10.91 7.64
C SER A 259 -34.59 10.25 7.44
N GLU A 260 -34.60 8.93 7.55
CA GLU A 260 -35.79 8.11 7.49
C GLU A 260 -35.65 6.93 8.45
N SER A 261 -36.68 6.69 9.25
CA SER A 261 -36.67 5.70 10.33
C SER A 261 -37.85 4.74 10.31
N VAL A 262 -38.54 4.63 9.17
CA VAL A 262 -39.64 3.68 9.00
C VAL A 262 -39.04 2.30 8.69
N PRO A 263 -39.20 1.29 9.58
CA PRO A 263 -38.62 -0.03 9.36
C PRO A 263 -39.13 -0.69 8.08
N VAL A 264 -38.28 -1.46 7.43
CA VAL A 264 -38.64 -2.23 6.23
C VAL A 264 -37.86 -3.54 6.17
N SER A 265 -38.56 -4.62 5.84
CA SER A 265 -37.95 -5.94 5.67
C SER A 265 -36.92 -5.96 4.55
N ILE A 266 -35.79 -6.60 4.82
CA ILE A 266 -34.74 -6.89 3.83
C ILE A 266 -35.13 -8.23 3.18
N PRO A 267 -35.38 -8.28 1.86
CA PRO A 267 -35.75 -9.53 1.21
C PRO A 267 -34.59 -10.54 1.19
N ASP A 268 -34.87 -11.77 1.63
CA ASP A 268 -33.91 -12.88 1.70
C ASP A 268 -33.33 -13.23 0.31
N ASN A 269 -32.00 -13.33 0.25
CA ASN A 269 -31.22 -13.67 -0.95
C ASN A 269 -31.62 -12.91 -2.24
N ARG A 270 -32.01 -11.63 -2.13
CA ARG A 270 -32.32 -10.78 -3.29
C ARG A 270 -31.24 -9.73 -3.51
N ALA A 271 -30.59 -9.79 -4.68
CA ALA A 271 -29.52 -8.86 -5.05
C ALA A 271 -29.98 -7.39 -5.06
N GLU A 272 -31.23 -7.16 -5.44
CA GLU A 272 -31.87 -5.85 -5.47
C GLU A 272 -32.05 -5.29 -4.07
N GLY A 273 -32.36 -6.17 -3.09
CA GLY A 273 -32.59 -5.80 -1.70
C GLY A 273 -33.71 -4.78 -1.53
N VAL A 274 -33.61 -3.97 -0.47
CA VAL A 274 -34.46 -2.81 -0.22
C VAL A 274 -33.74 -1.52 -0.59
N VAL A 275 -34.47 -0.57 -1.17
CA VAL A 275 -33.97 0.76 -1.54
C VAL A 275 -34.77 1.84 -0.84
N ARG A 276 -34.09 2.72 -0.09
CA ARG A 276 -34.68 3.90 0.55
C ARG A 276 -34.07 5.17 -0.02
N SER A 277 -34.88 6.22 -0.16
CA SER A 277 -34.49 7.42 -0.90
C SER A 277 -34.66 8.66 -0.03
N LEU A 278 -33.65 9.52 -0.01
CA LEU A 278 -33.71 10.86 0.56
C LEU A 278 -33.53 11.87 -0.57
N GLN A 279 -34.42 12.87 -0.62
CA GLN A 279 -34.41 13.91 -1.63
C GLN A 279 -33.81 15.19 -1.06
N PHE A 280 -32.69 15.63 -1.62
CA PHE A 280 -32.08 16.91 -1.30
C PHE A 280 -32.45 17.94 -2.38
N ARG A 281 -32.75 19.17 -1.94
CA ARG A 281 -33.06 20.32 -2.83
C ARG A 281 -31.99 21.40 -2.77
N ASP A 282 -31.13 21.34 -1.76
CA ASP A 282 -30.06 22.29 -1.51
C ASP A 282 -29.03 22.22 -2.63
N ARG A 283 -28.66 23.40 -3.16
CA ARG A 283 -27.64 23.53 -4.19
C ARG A 283 -26.26 23.66 -3.56
N GLY A 284 -25.25 23.17 -4.26
CA GLY A 284 -23.88 23.18 -3.78
C GLY A 284 -23.14 21.91 -4.12
N THR A 285 -21.83 21.94 -3.86
CA THR A 285 -20.96 20.77 -4.03
C THR A 285 -20.67 20.15 -2.68
N VAL A 286 -20.74 18.82 -2.60
CA VAL A 286 -20.44 18.07 -1.37
C VAL A 286 -18.94 18.21 -1.03
N GLN A 287 -18.64 18.66 0.17
CA GLN A 287 -17.29 18.83 0.72
C GLN A 287 -16.96 17.80 1.80
N ASP A 288 -18.00 17.35 2.50
CA ASP A 288 -17.96 16.25 3.45
C ASP A 288 -19.33 15.57 3.53
N LEU A 289 -19.35 14.33 4.02
CA LEU A 289 -20.58 13.60 4.28
C LEU A 289 -20.36 12.50 5.31
N TYR A 290 -21.45 12.16 6.00
CA TYR A 290 -21.56 10.89 6.71
C TYR A 290 -22.93 10.25 6.48
N VAL A 291 -22.96 8.93 6.57
CA VAL A 291 -24.15 8.09 6.48
C VAL A 291 -24.29 7.32 7.77
N GLU A 292 -25.42 7.42 8.46
CA GLU A 292 -25.72 6.54 9.58
C GLU A 292 -26.72 5.48 9.13
N VAL A 293 -26.47 4.23 9.50
CA VAL A 293 -27.33 3.10 9.15
C VAL A 293 -27.63 2.30 10.41
N ARG A 294 -28.92 2.06 10.63
CA ARG A 294 -29.42 1.19 11.69
C ARG A 294 -30.23 0.04 11.08
N LEU A 295 -29.81 -1.18 11.32
CA LEU A 295 -30.51 -2.37 10.84
C LEU A 295 -30.32 -3.56 11.79
N GLU A 296 -31.24 -4.50 11.71
CA GLU A 296 -31.19 -5.79 12.38
C GLU A 296 -31.23 -6.92 11.34
N HIS A 297 -30.53 -8.01 11.60
CA HIS A 297 -30.51 -9.20 10.74
C HIS A 297 -30.13 -10.42 11.55
N ASP A 298 -30.64 -11.60 11.21
CA ASP A 298 -30.27 -12.85 11.92
C ASP A 298 -28.75 -13.15 11.79
N PHE A 299 -28.15 -12.67 10.69
CA PHE A 299 -26.72 -12.82 10.39
C PHE A 299 -26.20 -11.69 9.49
N LEU A 300 -25.48 -10.71 10.03
CA LEU A 300 -25.00 -9.56 9.25
C LEU A 300 -23.88 -9.89 8.25
N GLY A 301 -23.28 -11.07 8.32
CA GLY A 301 -22.36 -11.57 7.30
C GLY A 301 -23.00 -11.78 5.92
N ASP A 302 -24.32 -11.77 5.82
CA ASP A 302 -25.03 -11.91 4.55
C ASP A 302 -25.40 -10.58 3.90
N VAL A 303 -25.32 -9.49 4.66
CA VAL A 303 -25.81 -8.17 4.28
C VAL A 303 -24.73 -7.34 3.56
N MET A 304 -25.16 -6.61 2.52
CA MET A 304 -24.39 -5.54 1.88
C MET A 304 -25.16 -4.21 1.96
N VAL A 305 -24.45 -3.11 2.20
CA VAL A 305 -25.01 -1.76 2.24
C VAL A 305 -24.31 -0.88 1.21
N HIS A 306 -25.07 -0.26 0.31
CA HIS A 306 -24.56 0.68 -0.68
C HIS A 306 -25.25 2.05 -0.57
N LEU A 307 -24.48 3.11 -0.84
CA LEU A 307 -24.99 4.45 -1.12
C LEU A 307 -24.95 4.69 -2.62
N ARG A 308 -26.09 5.04 -3.22
CA ARG A 308 -26.19 5.50 -4.60
C ARG A 308 -26.27 7.02 -4.63
N LEU A 309 -25.32 7.63 -5.32
CA LEU A 309 -25.23 9.08 -5.53
C LEU A 309 -26.28 9.55 -6.56
N PRO A 310 -26.62 10.85 -6.59
CA PRO A 310 -27.49 11.42 -7.63
C PRO A 310 -26.98 11.18 -9.06
N SER A 311 -25.65 11.13 -9.24
CA SER A 311 -24.99 10.78 -10.50
C SER A 311 -25.20 9.32 -10.94
N GLY A 312 -25.83 8.49 -10.11
CA GLY A 312 -26.07 7.07 -10.35
C GLY A 312 -24.93 6.15 -9.90
N ARG A 313 -23.78 6.72 -9.50
CA ARG A 313 -22.63 5.98 -8.96
C ARG A 313 -23.01 5.27 -7.65
N LEU A 314 -22.51 4.04 -7.48
CA LEU A 314 -22.80 3.19 -6.33
C LEU A 314 -21.53 3.00 -5.48
N LEU A 315 -21.63 3.26 -4.17
CA LEU A 315 -20.54 3.17 -3.22
C LEU A 315 -20.85 2.10 -2.17
N LEU A 316 -20.00 1.08 -2.03
CA LEU A 316 -20.15 0.02 -1.03
C LEU A 316 -19.73 0.53 0.36
N LEU A 317 -20.67 0.75 1.27
CA LEU A 317 -20.40 1.20 2.63
C LEU A 317 -20.03 0.02 3.54
N GLN A 318 -20.77 -1.08 3.43
CA GLN A 318 -20.60 -2.28 4.25
C GLN A 318 -20.64 -3.53 3.39
N GLY A 319 -19.58 -4.32 3.44
CA GLY A 319 -19.53 -5.65 2.85
C GLY A 319 -19.95 -6.75 3.84
N ARG A 320 -19.93 -7.98 3.35
CA ARG A 320 -20.28 -9.22 4.04
C ARG A 320 -19.22 -9.66 5.07
N THR A 321 -18.91 -8.81 6.04
CA THR A 321 -17.77 -8.98 6.96
C THR A 321 -18.15 -8.98 8.44
N LEU A 322 -19.42 -8.81 8.78
CA LEU A 322 -19.88 -8.67 10.17
C LEU A 322 -20.23 -10.01 10.84
N GLY A 323 -20.27 -11.11 10.08
CA GLY A 323 -20.47 -12.47 10.62
C GLY A 323 -21.79 -12.63 11.37
N THR A 324 -21.74 -13.22 12.57
CA THR A 324 -22.90 -13.55 13.41
C THR A 324 -23.50 -12.36 14.16
N GLN A 325 -23.00 -11.14 13.97
CA GLN A 325 -23.62 -9.95 14.57
C GLN A 325 -25.05 -9.81 14.06
N GLN A 326 -25.95 -9.32 14.91
CA GLN A 326 -27.37 -9.19 14.59
C GLN A 326 -27.90 -7.75 14.53
N GLN A 327 -27.11 -6.81 15.02
CA GLN A 327 -27.47 -5.39 15.04
C GLN A 327 -26.32 -4.58 14.47
N LEU A 328 -26.66 -3.65 13.59
CA LEU A 328 -25.74 -2.68 13.03
C LEU A 328 -26.25 -1.29 13.38
N GLU A 329 -25.43 -0.53 14.09
CA GLU A 329 -25.60 0.91 14.28
C GLU A 329 -24.25 1.55 13.96
N GLN A 330 -24.11 2.01 12.72
CA GLN A 330 -22.81 2.43 12.18
C GLN A 330 -22.91 3.77 11.48
N ARG A 331 -21.99 4.67 11.83
CA ARG A 331 -21.67 5.88 11.06
C ARG A 331 -20.55 5.59 10.07
N TYR A 332 -20.81 5.80 8.80
CA TYR A 332 -19.85 5.75 7.70
C TYR A 332 -19.47 7.18 7.31
N ASP A 333 -18.19 7.53 7.42
CA ASP A 333 -17.66 8.84 7.05
C ASP A 333 -16.36 8.69 6.26
N LEU A 334 -15.76 9.80 5.81
CA LEU A 334 -14.51 9.75 5.05
C LEU A 334 -13.32 9.17 5.85
N SER A 335 -13.40 9.15 7.19
CA SER A 335 -12.34 8.65 8.04
C SER A 335 -12.33 7.12 8.10
N ASN A 336 -13.51 6.48 8.15
CA ASN A 336 -13.64 5.03 8.29
C ASN A 336 -14.08 4.33 6.99
N THR A 337 -14.61 5.07 6.03
CA THR A 337 -15.21 4.56 4.78
C THR A 337 -14.71 5.35 3.57
N PRO A 338 -13.42 5.20 3.18
CA PRO A 338 -12.80 6.11 2.22
C PRO A 338 -13.41 6.11 0.82
N ILE A 339 -14.18 5.08 0.44
CA ILE A 339 -14.91 5.06 -0.84
C ILE A 339 -15.90 6.23 -0.97
N LEU A 340 -16.38 6.78 0.15
CA LEU A 340 -17.21 8.00 0.21
C LEU A 340 -16.52 9.22 -0.40
N MET A 341 -15.19 9.20 -0.56
CA MET A 341 -14.46 10.23 -1.28
C MET A 341 -14.95 10.45 -2.71
N GLN A 342 -15.54 9.44 -3.35
CA GLN A 342 -16.10 9.58 -4.69
C GLN A 342 -17.38 10.42 -4.74
N ALA A 343 -17.96 10.75 -3.58
CA ALA A 343 -19.09 11.66 -3.46
C ALA A 343 -18.67 13.13 -3.32
N ILE A 344 -17.39 13.39 -3.01
CA ILE A 344 -16.90 14.77 -2.85
C ILE A 344 -16.82 15.46 -4.21
N GLY A 345 -17.36 16.68 -4.27
CA GLY A 345 -17.52 17.47 -5.49
C GLY A 345 -18.79 17.15 -6.28
N GLU A 346 -19.57 16.13 -5.92
CA GLU A 346 -20.88 15.87 -6.51
C GLU A 346 -21.87 17.00 -6.16
N ASN A 347 -22.87 17.20 -7.02
CA ASN A 347 -23.97 18.10 -6.71
C ASN A 347 -24.80 17.50 -5.56
N ALA A 348 -25.09 18.31 -4.54
CA ALA A 348 -25.89 17.90 -3.40
C ALA A 348 -27.34 17.62 -3.76
N ALA A 349 -27.92 18.42 -4.68
CA ALA A 349 -29.30 18.32 -5.09
C ALA A 349 -29.55 17.03 -5.88
N GLY A 350 -30.61 16.31 -5.51
CA GLY A 350 -30.98 15.07 -6.17
C GLY A 350 -31.43 13.98 -5.20
N THR A 351 -31.68 12.80 -5.77
CA THR A 351 -32.11 11.63 -5.01
C THR A 351 -30.91 10.79 -4.61
N TRP A 352 -30.62 10.76 -3.31
CA TRP A 352 -29.65 9.85 -2.71
C TRP A 352 -30.38 8.59 -2.27
N ARG A 353 -29.80 7.41 -2.54
CA ARG A 353 -30.46 6.14 -2.20
C ARG A 353 -29.57 5.23 -1.38
N LEU A 354 -30.08 4.72 -0.28
CA LEU A 354 -29.47 3.60 0.45
C LEU A 354 -30.05 2.29 -0.09
N GLN A 355 -29.19 1.36 -0.46
CA GLN A 355 -29.56 0.01 -0.87
C GLN A 355 -28.99 -0.99 0.12
N VAL A 356 -29.85 -1.81 0.73
CA VAL A 356 -29.47 -2.87 1.67
C VAL A 356 -29.95 -4.20 1.09
N SER A 357 -29.04 -5.16 0.89
CA SER A 357 -29.38 -6.46 0.30
C SER A 357 -28.81 -7.62 1.08
N ASP A 358 -29.61 -8.69 1.18
CA ASP A 358 -29.16 -10.01 1.59
C ASP A 358 -28.63 -10.77 0.36
N ARG A 359 -27.46 -11.40 0.51
CA ARG A 359 -26.74 -12.14 -0.53
C ARG A 359 -26.53 -13.62 -0.18
N ALA A 360 -27.27 -14.15 0.78
CA ALA A 360 -27.37 -15.56 1.10
C ALA A 360 -28.82 -15.94 1.46
N PRO A 361 -29.21 -17.22 1.34
CA PRO A 361 -30.52 -17.67 1.77
C PRO A 361 -30.57 -17.97 3.27
N GLY A 362 -31.75 -17.80 3.87
CA GLY A 362 -32.15 -18.42 5.14
C GLY A 362 -32.07 -17.52 6.38
N HIS A 363 -31.49 -16.33 6.26
CA HIS A 363 -31.50 -15.31 7.31
C HIS A 363 -32.37 -14.14 6.85
N THR A 364 -33.01 -13.45 7.79
CA THR A 364 -33.84 -12.29 7.46
C THR A 364 -33.57 -11.14 8.42
N GLY A 365 -34.07 -9.96 8.07
CA GLY A 365 -33.91 -8.79 8.91
C GLY A 365 -34.64 -7.58 8.38
N GLN A 366 -34.37 -6.42 8.99
CA GLN A 366 -35.03 -5.17 8.68
C GLN A 366 -34.04 -4.01 8.71
N LEU A 367 -34.16 -3.12 7.73
CA LEU A 367 -33.57 -1.79 7.82
C LEU A 367 -34.45 -0.95 8.73
N LEU A 368 -33.92 -0.54 9.88
CA LEU A 368 -34.65 0.24 10.89
C LEU A 368 -34.64 1.73 10.56
N GLY A 369 -33.56 2.22 9.97
CA GLY A 369 -33.47 3.60 9.50
C GLY A 369 -32.09 3.99 9.01
N TRP A 370 -32.02 5.15 8.40
CA TRP A 370 -30.76 5.74 7.96
C TRP A 370 -30.83 7.27 7.91
N GLN A 371 -29.66 7.88 7.94
CA GLN A 371 -29.48 9.32 7.86
C GLN A 371 -28.34 9.63 6.90
N LEU A 372 -28.49 10.72 6.15
CA LEU A 372 -27.46 11.28 5.32
C LEU A 372 -27.28 12.75 5.69
N ASN A 373 -26.05 13.09 6.06
CA ASN A 373 -25.64 14.45 6.32
C ASN A 373 -24.61 14.87 5.26
N LEU A 374 -24.81 16.04 4.66
CA LEU A 374 -23.94 16.60 3.64
C LEU A 374 -23.44 17.97 4.09
N ALA A 375 -22.13 18.14 4.13
CA ALA A 375 -21.51 19.46 4.28
C ALA A 375 -21.18 20.00 2.89
N LEU A 376 -21.66 21.20 2.56
CA LEU A 376 -21.63 21.74 1.20
C LEU A 376 -20.89 23.09 1.15
N ASN A 377 -20.33 23.39 -0.02
CA ASN A 377 -20.04 24.78 -0.40
C ASN A 377 -21.12 25.28 -1.36
N SER A 378 -21.59 26.50 -1.11
CA SER A 378 -22.53 27.21 -1.96
C SER A 378 -21.99 27.32 -3.39
N GLU A 379 -22.86 27.19 -4.40
CA GLU A 379 -22.52 27.62 -5.76
C GLU A 379 -22.39 29.15 -5.76
N ASN A 380 -21.29 29.68 -6.30
CA ASN A 380 -21.14 31.13 -6.56
C ASN A 380 -22.12 31.58 -7.65
#